data_AF-A0A9C9MHV2-F1
#
_entry.id   AF-A0A9C9MHV2-F1
#
_cell.length_a   1.000
_cell.length_b   1.000
_cell.length_c   1.000
_cell.angle_alpha   90.00
_cell.angle_beta   90.00
_cell.angle_gamma   90.00
#
_symmetry.space_group_name_H-M   'P 1'
#
loop_
_entity.id
_entity.type
_entity.pdbx_description
1 polymer ?
#
loop_
_entity_poly.entity_id
_entity_poly.type
_entity_poly.pdbx_seq_one_letter_code
_entity_poly.pdbx_strand_id
1 'polypeptide(L)'
;MSNGAGHNRGRALSPALIVGIVVVLAVVGALVVYVMLQRGGRVERIADVLADLRTYDGLPVTFEGEVSGVVNILGLKTYSLDDGSGSITVVTERGLPKNGEQLRVSGVIHEMFNVAGVNYTVLYEAADNS
;
A
#
# COMPACT_ATOMS: atom_id res chain seq x y z
N MET A 1 26.53 -5.12 -57.55
CA MET A 1 26.15 -4.81 -56.15
C MET A 1 24.68 -4.37 -56.16
N SER A 2 23.74 -5.27 -55.93
CA SER A 2 22.31 -4.95 -55.84
C SER A 2 21.94 -4.92 -54.36
N ASN A 3 21.75 -3.71 -53.84
CA ASN A 3 21.45 -3.49 -52.43
C ASN A 3 19.93 -3.60 -52.20
N GLY A 4 19.57 -4.34 -51.15
CA GLY A 4 18.20 -4.74 -50.86
C GLY A 4 17.28 -3.61 -50.42
N ALA A 5 15.99 -3.83 -50.64
CA ALA A 5 14.92 -3.10 -49.98
C ALA A 5 13.84 -4.10 -49.55
N GLY A 6 14.19 -4.91 -48.54
CA GLY A 6 13.22 -5.72 -47.80
C GLY A 6 12.23 -4.79 -47.10
N HIS A 7 11.07 -4.60 -47.72
CA HIS A 7 9.96 -3.84 -47.16
C HIS A 7 9.42 -4.58 -45.94
N ASN A 8 9.86 -4.16 -44.75
CA ASN A 8 9.30 -4.56 -43.48
C ASN A 8 7.91 -3.90 -43.33
N ARG A 9 6.89 -4.52 -43.93
CA ARG A 9 5.49 -4.08 -43.80
C ARG A 9 5.01 -4.43 -42.39
N GLY A 10 5.20 -3.50 -41.45
CA GLY A 10 4.55 -3.56 -40.16
C GLY A 10 3.05 -3.73 -40.37
N ARG A 11 2.51 -4.90 -40.05
CA ARG A 11 1.07 -5.15 -40.06
C ARG A 11 0.48 -4.29 -38.96
N ALA A 12 -0.04 -3.12 -39.32
CA ALA A 12 -0.87 -2.33 -38.43
C ALA A 12 -2.06 -3.20 -37.99
N LEU A 13 -2.24 -3.33 -36.67
CA LEU A 13 -3.37 -4.06 -36.11
C LEU A 13 -4.65 -3.36 -36.56
N SER A 14 -5.65 -4.15 -37.00
CA SER A 14 -6.92 -3.55 -37.43
C SER A 14 -7.57 -2.83 -36.23
N PRO A 15 -8.21 -1.68 -36.44
CA PRO A 15 -8.85 -0.93 -35.35
C PRO A 15 -9.81 -1.78 -34.51
N ALA A 16 -10.52 -2.71 -35.13
CA ALA A 16 -11.42 -3.65 -34.44
C ALA A 16 -10.68 -4.58 -33.46
N LEU A 17 -9.47 -5.03 -33.82
CA LEU A 17 -8.66 -5.90 -32.96
C LEU A 17 -8.06 -5.13 -31.78
N ILE A 18 -7.69 -3.85 -31.99
CA ILE A 18 -7.23 -2.97 -30.90
C ILE A 18 -8.37 -2.75 -29.89
N VAL A 19 -9.59 -2.44 -30.37
CA VAL A 19 -10.76 -2.28 -29.49
C VAL A 19 -11.05 -3.57 -28.72
N GLY A 20 -11.01 -4.72 -29.39
CA GLY A 20 -11.18 -6.02 -28.74
C GLY A 20 -10.17 -6.28 -27.61
N ILE A 21 -8.89 -6.00 -27.85
CA ILE A 21 -7.83 -6.15 -26.84
C ILE A 21 -8.06 -5.20 -25.65
N VAL A 22 -8.40 -3.93 -25.92
CA VAL A 22 -8.65 -2.95 -24.85
C VAL A 22 -9.84 -3.37 -23.98
N VAL A 23 -10.92 -3.87 -24.59
CA VAL A 23 -12.09 -4.38 -23.84
C VAL A 23 -11.70 -5.59 -22.98
N VAL A 24 -10.94 -6.54 -23.53
CA VAL A 24 -10.49 -7.72 -22.77
C VAL A 24 -9.59 -7.32 -21.60
N LEU A 25 -8.63 -6.41 -21.81
CA LEU A 25 -7.75 -5.92 -20.75
C LEU A 25 -8.52 -5.16 -19.66
N ALA A 26 -9.53 -4.35 -20.04
CA ALA A 26 -10.40 -3.67 -19.09
C ALA A 26 -11.21 -4.67 -18.24
N VAL A 27 -11.76 -5.72 -18.86
CA VAL A 27 -12.50 -6.78 -18.16
C VAL A 27 -11.60 -7.57 -17.22
N VAL A 28 -10.39 -7.95 -17.65
CA VAL A 28 -9.41 -8.65 -16.82
C VAL A 28 -8.97 -7.76 -15.66
N GLY A 29 -8.67 -6.48 -15.91
CA GLY A 29 -8.35 -5.51 -14.87
C GLY A 29 -9.47 -5.36 -13.85
N ALA A 30 -10.71 -5.21 -14.30
CA ALA A 30 -11.88 -5.13 -13.44
C ALA A 30 -12.11 -6.41 -12.62
N LEU A 31 -11.87 -7.59 -13.21
CA LEU A 31 -11.97 -8.87 -12.51
C LEU A 31 -10.88 -9.01 -11.43
N VAL A 32 -9.64 -8.60 -11.73
CA VAL A 32 -8.54 -8.58 -10.76
C VAL A 32 -8.87 -7.64 -9.60
N VAL A 33 -9.32 -6.42 -9.89
CA VAL A 33 -9.77 -5.46 -8.85
C VAL A 33 -10.91 -6.06 -8.03
N TYR A 34 -11.91 -6.67 -8.67
CA TYR A 34 -13.04 -7.30 -8.00
C TYR A 34 -12.61 -8.44 -7.05
N VAL A 35 -11.68 -9.30 -7.47
CA VAL A 35 -11.13 -10.37 -6.63
C VAL A 35 -10.30 -9.81 -5.47
N MET A 36 -9.55 -8.73 -5.68
CA MET A 36 -8.81 -8.05 -4.61
C MET A 36 -9.76 -7.43 -3.58
N LEU A 37 -10.89 -6.86 -4.02
CA LEU A 37 -11.91 -6.31 -3.13
C LEU A 37 -12.58 -7.40 -2.26
N GLN A 38 -12.73 -8.63 -2.75
CA GLN A 38 -13.30 -9.72 -1.95
C GLN A 38 -12.38 -10.21 -0.82
N ARG A 39 -11.06 -9.94 -0.89
CA ARG A 39 -10.12 -10.30 0.18
C ARG A 39 -10.06 -9.28 1.32
N GLY A 40 -10.46 -8.03 1.10
CA GLY A 40 -10.43 -6.96 2.11
C GLY A 40 -11.52 -7.02 3.20
N GLY A 41 -12.36 -8.06 3.23
CA GLY A 41 -13.53 -8.10 4.11
C GLY A 41 -13.35 -8.79 5.46
N ARG A 42 -12.35 -9.68 5.62
CA ARG A 42 -12.15 -10.42 6.86
C ARG A 42 -11.33 -9.59 7.84
N VAL A 43 -11.84 -9.42 9.07
CA VAL A 43 -11.05 -8.84 10.16
C VAL A 43 -10.03 -9.89 10.58
N GLU A 44 -8.75 -9.61 10.40
CA GLU A 44 -7.65 -10.43 10.89
C GLU A 44 -7.26 -9.97 12.30
N ARG A 45 -6.62 -10.86 13.06
CA ARG A 45 -6.00 -10.46 14.33
C ARG A 45 -4.59 -9.95 14.07
N ILE A 46 -4.21 -8.86 14.74
CA ILE A 46 -2.89 -8.26 14.60
C ILE A 46 -1.81 -9.28 14.96
N ALA A 47 -1.98 -10.05 16.04
CA ALA A 47 -1.02 -11.07 16.44
C ALA A 47 -0.77 -12.14 15.36
N ASP A 48 -1.83 -12.56 14.65
CA ASP A 48 -1.74 -13.62 13.63
C ASP A 48 -1.02 -13.11 12.39
N VAL A 49 -1.25 -11.84 12.01
CA VAL A 49 -0.53 -11.18 10.92
C VAL A 49 0.94 -10.93 11.28
N LEU A 50 1.22 -10.48 12.51
CA LEU A 50 2.58 -10.25 12.99
C LEU A 50 3.39 -11.56 13.10
N ALA A 51 2.74 -12.70 13.35
CA ALA A 51 3.39 -13.99 13.42
C ALA A 51 3.91 -14.50 12.06
N ASP A 52 3.32 -14.05 10.94
CA ASP A 52 3.72 -14.46 9.59
C ASP A 52 3.60 -13.31 8.56
N LEU A 53 4.32 -12.20 8.81
CA LEU A 53 4.30 -11.01 7.96
C LEU A 53 4.58 -11.31 6.48
N ARG A 54 5.42 -12.30 6.19
CA ARG A 54 5.79 -12.68 4.82
C ARG A 54 4.60 -13.19 4.01
N THR A 55 3.63 -13.84 4.65
CA THR A 55 2.40 -14.30 3.99
C THR A 55 1.44 -13.15 3.71
N TYR A 56 1.52 -12.05 4.48
CA TYR A 56 0.65 -10.89 4.37
C TYR A 56 1.25 -9.71 3.60
N ASP A 57 2.55 -9.73 3.29
CA ASP A 57 3.22 -8.66 2.57
C ASP A 57 2.58 -8.40 1.19
N GLY A 58 2.29 -7.12 0.92
CA GLY A 58 1.60 -6.67 -0.28
C GLY A 58 0.11 -7.03 -0.34
N LEU A 59 -0.46 -7.69 0.68
CA LEU A 59 -1.87 -8.05 0.71
C LEU A 59 -2.71 -6.98 1.45
N PRO A 60 -3.94 -6.72 0.97
CA PRO A 60 -4.90 -5.95 1.72
C PRO A 60 -5.40 -6.76 2.93
N VAL A 61 -5.30 -6.17 4.11
CA VAL A 61 -5.80 -6.72 5.37
C VAL A 61 -6.71 -5.70 6.05
N THR A 62 -7.60 -6.19 6.91
CA THR A 62 -8.49 -5.36 7.69
C THR A 62 -8.35 -5.69 9.16
N PHE A 63 -8.21 -4.66 10.00
CA PHE A 63 -8.14 -4.74 11.45
C PHE A 63 -9.28 -3.93 12.07
N GLU A 64 -9.64 -4.27 13.30
CA GLU A 64 -10.58 -3.52 14.13
C GLU A 64 -9.98 -3.43 15.53
N GLY A 65 -9.94 -2.24 16.10
CA GLY A 65 -9.29 -2.03 17.38
C GLY A 65 -9.39 -0.60 17.90
N GLU A 66 -8.78 -0.38 19.06
CA GLU A 66 -8.69 0.90 19.73
C GLU A 66 -7.46 1.70 19.27
N VAL A 67 -7.68 2.97 18.98
CA VAL A 67 -6.64 3.91 18.56
C VAL A 67 -5.89 4.47 19.75
N SER A 68 -4.57 4.49 19.66
CA SER A 68 -3.68 5.20 20.58
C SER A 68 -2.50 5.83 19.85
N GLY A 69 -1.62 6.55 20.57
CA GLY A 69 -0.32 6.96 20.02
C GLY A 69 -0.40 7.79 18.73
N VAL A 70 -1.38 8.68 18.63
CA VAL A 70 -1.58 9.56 17.46
C VAL A 70 -0.43 10.57 17.35
N VAL A 71 0.26 10.59 16.21
CA VAL A 71 1.42 11.44 15.93
C VAL A 71 1.26 12.12 14.56
N ASN A 72 1.59 13.42 14.50
CA ASN A 72 1.71 14.19 13.26
C ASN A 72 3.01 14.98 13.28
N ILE A 73 4.00 14.55 12.49
CA ILE A 73 5.29 15.24 12.40
C ILE A 73 5.57 15.52 10.93
N LEU A 74 5.67 16.80 10.57
CA LEU A 74 6.03 17.25 9.21
C LEU A 74 5.19 16.62 8.09
N GLY A 75 3.89 16.37 8.34
CA GLY A 75 2.99 15.77 7.36
C GLY A 75 2.94 14.23 7.39
N LEU A 76 3.86 13.58 8.10
CA LEU A 76 3.76 12.16 8.42
C LEU A 76 2.74 11.97 9.55
N LYS A 77 1.61 11.34 9.22
CA LYS A 77 0.53 11.04 10.16
C LYS A 77 0.51 9.55 10.46
N THR A 78 0.66 9.22 11.74
CA THR A 78 0.62 7.84 12.21
C THR A 78 -0.24 7.72 13.47
N TYR A 79 -0.77 6.54 13.70
CA TYR A 79 -1.40 6.17 14.97
C TYR A 79 -1.17 4.69 15.23
N SER A 80 -1.28 4.28 16.49
CA SER A 80 -1.27 2.88 16.87
C SER A 80 -2.70 2.36 16.94
N LEU A 81 -2.91 1.12 16.49
CA LEU A 81 -4.17 0.39 16.58
C LEU A 81 -3.93 -0.88 17.39
N ASP A 82 -4.74 -1.13 18.41
CA ASP A 82 -4.67 -2.31 19.28
C ASP A 82 -5.98 -3.09 19.22
N ASP A 83 -5.93 -4.38 18.85
CA ASP A 83 -7.11 -5.26 18.73
C ASP A 83 -7.28 -6.21 19.93
N GLY A 84 -6.53 -5.98 21.02
CA GLY A 84 -6.43 -6.83 22.20
C GLY A 84 -5.52 -8.05 22.03
N SER A 85 -5.10 -8.38 20.80
CA SER A 85 -4.12 -9.43 20.52
C SER A 85 -2.71 -8.89 20.28
N GLY A 86 -2.62 -7.67 19.78
CA GLY A 86 -1.38 -6.99 19.50
C GLY A 86 -1.64 -5.56 19.03
N SER A 87 -0.55 -4.85 18.73
CA SER A 87 -0.60 -3.45 18.33
C SER A 87 0.20 -3.22 17.05
N ILE A 88 -0.32 -2.39 16.15
CA ILE A 88 0.33 -2.03 14.88
C ILE A 88 0.31 -0.52 14.64
N THR A 89 1.39 0.01 14.09
CA THR A 89 1.44 1.41 13.63
C THR A 89 0.80 1.52 12.25
N VAL A 90 -0.24 2.35 12.15
CA VAL A 90 -0.89 2.71 10.90
C VAL A 90 -0.35 4.05 10.41
N VAL A 91 0.22 4.07 9.22
CA VAL A 91 0.52 5.30 8.47
C VAL A 91 -0.69 5.66 7.62
N THR A 92 -1.13 6.92 7.64
CA THR A 92 -2.34 7.35 6.93
C THR A 92 -2.17 8.70 6.25
N GLU A 93 -2.72 8.85 5.05
CA GLU A 93 -2.85 10.18 4.41
C GLU A 93 -4.14 10.90 4.85
N ARG A 94 -5.10 10.15 5.42
CA ARG A 94 -6.41 10.64 5.87
C ARG A 94 -6.28 11.54 7.11
N GLY A 95 -7.42 12.01 7.62
CA GLY A 95 -7.48 12.65 8.94
C GLY A 95 -7.01 11.69 10.03
N LEU A 96 -6.39 12.23 11.08
CA LEU A 96 -6.00 11.44 12.24
C LEU A 96 -7.24 11.12 13.09
N PRO A 97 -7.42 9.86 13.52
CA PRO A 97 -8.49 9.47 14.44
C PRO A 97 -8.25 10.04 15.85
N LYS A 98 -9.26 9.95 16.72
CA LYS A 98 -9.12 10.34 18.12
C LYS A 98 -8.47 9.21 18.92
N ASN A 99 -7.66 9.56 19.92
CA ASN A 99 -7.21 8.57 20.90
C ASN A 99 -8.43 7.97 21.64
N GLY A 100 -8.41 6.66 21.85
CA GLY A 100 -9.50 5.87 22.44
C GLY A 100 -10.64 5.56 21.48
N GLU A 101 -10.55 5.94 20.21
CA GLU A 101 -11.57 5.62 19.21
C GLU A 101 -11.47 4.15 18.78
N GLN A 102 -12.59 3.43 18.81
CA GLN A 102 -12.73 2.10 18.22
C GLN A 102 -13.07 2.25 16.75
N LEU A 103 -12.21 1.74 15.85
CA LEU A 103 -12.47 1.83 14.42
C LEU A 103 -11.90 0.66 13.63
N ARG A 104 -12.46 0.49 12.43
CA ARG A 104 -12.04 -0.52 11.45
C ARG A 104 -11.13 0.10 10.40
N VAL A 105 -9.94 -0.45 10.23
CA VAL A 105 -8.94 -0.01 9.24
C VAL A 105 -8.70 -1.10 8.22
N SER A 106 -8.79 -0.77 6.94
CA SER A 106 -8.26 -1.60 5.86
C SER A 106 -7.04 -0.93 5.26
N GLY A 107 -5.98 -1.71 5.04
CA GLY A 107 -4.72 -1.23 4.49
C GLY A 107 -3.92 -2.36 3.86
N VAL A 108 -2.82 -2.02 3.20
CA VAL A 108 -1.88 -3.02 2.68
C VAL A 108 -0.75 -3.16 3.67
N ILE A 109 -0.41 -4.39 4.05
CA ILE A 109 0.82 -4.62 4.81
C ILE A 109 1.98 -4.42 3.84
N HIS A 110 2.80 -3.43 4.13
CA HIS A 110 4.14 -3.37 3.60
C HIS A 110 5.06 -3.74 4.74
N GLU A 111 5.97 -4.69 4.49
CA GLU A 111 7.07 -4.96 5.41
C GLU A 111 7.75 -3.62 5.76
N MET A 112 7.48 -3.13 6.97
CA MET A 112 8.13 -1.92 7.44
C MET A 112 9.58 -2.31 7.67
N PHE A 113 10.47 -1.72 6.88
CA PHE A 113 11.90 -1.70 7.15
C PHE A 113 12.10 -1.55 8.65
N ASN A 114 12.82 -2.49 9.23
CA ASN A 114 13.27 -2.44 10.61
C ASN A 114 14.19 -1.22 10.74
N VAL A 115 13.64 -0.05 11.06
CA VAL A 115 14.47 1.10 11.46
C VAL A 115 14.74 0.98 12.95
N ALA A 116 15.58 -0.03 13.24
CA ALA A 116 16.44 -0.30 14.41
C ALA A 116 15.96 0.10 15.81
N GLY A 117 15.91 -0.86 16.76
CA GLY A 117 15.78 -0.58 18.21
C GLY A 117 16.62 0.63 18.67
N VAL A 118 15.94 1.69 19.08
CA VAL A 118 16.22 3.05 18.60
C VAL A 118 17.29 3.83 19.40
N ASN A 119 18.24 4.48 18.70
CA ASN A 119 18.95 5.69 19.14
C ASN A 119 18.94 6.72 17.99
N TYR A 120 18.27 7.85 18.16
CA TYR A 120 18.42 9.01 17.26
C TYR A 120 19.16 10.13 17.99
N THR A 121 20.36 10.47 17.51
CA THR A 121 21.01 11.73 17.83
C THR A 121 20.50 12.79 16.85
N VAL A 122 19.73 13.75 17.36
CA VAL A 122 19.27 14.91 16.59
C VAL A 122 20.30 16.02 16.75
N LEU A 123 20.98 16.38 15.67
CA LEU A 123 21.83 17.58 15.60
C LEU A 123 20.99 18.73 15.05
N TYR A 124 20.81 19.78 15.84
CA TYR A 124 20.25 21.05 15.39
C TYR A 124 21.36 21.92 14.81
N GLU A 125 21.21 22.37 13.56
CA GLU A 125 21.97 23.47 13.00
C GLU A 125 21.10 24.73 13.06
N ALA A 126 21.51 25.71 13.87
CA ALA A 126 20.96 27.06 13.79
C ALA A 126 21.75 27.82 12.73
N ALA A 127 21.05 28.40 11.76
CA ALA A 127 21.65 29.14 10.66
C ALA A 127 22.36 30.40 11.18
N ASP A 128 23.62 30.56 10.80
CA ASP A 128 24.25 31.87 10.78
C ASP A 128 25.13 31.96 9.52
N ASN A 129 24.82 32.91 8.65
CA ASN A 129 25.84 33.48 7.78
C ASN A 129 25.49 34.93 7.41
N SER A 130 26.25 35.80 8.07
CA SER A 130 26.67 37.17 7.75
C SER A 130 26.38 37.71 6.35
#